data_AF-A0A1E2S1B2-F1
#
_entry.id   AF-A0A1E2S1B2-F1
#
_cell.length_a   1.000
_cell.length_b   1.000
_cell.length_c   1.000
_cell.angle_alpha   90.00
_cell.angle_beta   90.00
_cell.angle_gamma   90.00
#
_symmetry.space_group_name_H-M   'P 1'
#
loop_
_entity.id
_entity.type
_entity.pdbx_description
1 polymer ?
#
loop_
_entity_poly.entity_id
_entity_poly.type
_entity_poly.pdbx_seq_one_letter_code
_entity_poly.pdbx_strand_id
1 'polypeptide(L)'
;MLNFFILFHKCGNSYVKAVHKHDRKTRFVMSVRPGEADTLLGHDEPGTPVNVRCRNFGLNVVEQHNLLSVDDARFLVFTRHPASFILSAVKYHLRGSEEWAVNRPEPHLGGVSFTTALNATDDEAERQIIAMTQFESLYERQASFAECFAGEKFMRVRCEELFATADPEYFERIAEFLRLDDRPKFARALRKASPSSMRWLPGHSTGAFQERDPYAALAPRAKDHYDRHFRRFADRLGY
;
A
#
# COMPACT_ATOMS: atom_id res chain seq x y z
N MET A 1 18.64 10.42 -8.85
CA MET A 1 17.19 10.30 -9.14
C MET A 1 16.52 9.64 -7.94
N LEU A 2 15.36 10.12 -7.48
CA LEU A 2 14.69 9.59 -6.28
C LEU A 2 13.34 8.98 -6.63
N ASN A 3 13.18 7.69 -6.33
CA ASN A 3 11.96 6.93 -6.62
C ASN A 3 11.30 6.50 -5.32
N PHE A 4 10.17 7.12 -4.98
CA PHE A 4 9.42 6.85 -3.78
C PHE A 4 8.33 5.80 -4.02
N PHE A 5 8.42 4.69 -3.30
CA PHE A 5 7.39 3.67 -3.19
C PHE A 5 6.56 3.97 -1.95
N ILE A 6 5.37 4.53 -2.16
CA ILE A 6 4.44 4.91 -1.10
C ILE A 6 3.48 3.74 -0.86
N LEU A 7 3.62 3.09 0.30
CA LEU A 7 3.02 1.78 0.57
C LEU A 7 2.13 1.80 1.80
N PHE A 8 0.81 1.73 1.62
CA PHE A 8 -0.10 1.82 2.76
C PHE A 8 -0.41 0.48 3.41
N HIS A 9 -0.11 -0.64 2.76
CA HIS A 9 -0.46 -1.96 3.27
C HIS A 9 0.63 -3.01 3.00
N LYS A 10 0.52 -4.14 3.72
CA LYS A 10 1.54 -5.19 3.74
C LYS A 10 1.83 -5.82 2.37
N CYS A 11 0.81 -6.00 1.52
CA CYS A 11 1.00 -6.60 0.18
C CYS A 11 1.94 -5.76 -0.70
N GLY A 12 1.77 -4.43 -0.76
CA GLY A 12 2.68 -3.55 -1.48
C GLY A 12 4.10 -3.60 -0.91
N ASN A 13 4.20 -3.66 0.43
CA ASN A 13 5.49 -3.83 1.12
C ASN A 13 6.20 -5.14 0.76
N SER A 14 5.46 -6.25 0.70
CA SER A 14 6.01 -7.54 0.30
C SER A 14 6.37 -7.58 -1.19
N TYR A 15 5.56 -6.95 -2.04
CA TYR A 15 5.84 -6.80 -3.46
C TYR A 15 7.16 -6.05 -3.69
N VAL A 16 7.30 -4.83 -3.18
CA VAL A 16 8.51 -4.02 -3.37
C VAL A 16 9.75 -4.72 -2.78
N LYS A 17 9.62 -5.38 -1.62
CA LYS A 17 10.70 -6.22 -1.08
C LYS A 17 11.11 -7.34 -2.05
N ALA A 18 10.16 -8.00 -2.72
CA ALA A 18 10.45 -9.04 -3.69
C ALA A 18 11.08 -8.48 -4.97
N VAL A 19 10.64 -7.33 -5.47
CA VAL A 19 11.25 -6.62 -6.61
C VAL A 19 12.74 -6.41 -6.35
N HIS A 20 13.10 -5.88 -5.18
CA HIS A 20 14.50 -5.63 -4.82
C HIS A 20 15.33 -6.90 -4.57
N LYS A 21 14.71 -8.03 -4.21
CA LYS A 21 15.42 -9.32 -4.21
C LYS A 21 15.81 -9.75 -5.63
N HIS A 22 15.00 -9.41 -6.63
CA HIS A 22 15.26 -9.68 -8.04
C HIS A 22 16.15 -8.64 -8.72
N ASP A 23 16.20 -7.41 -8.20
CA ASP A 23 17.09 -6.36 -8.66
C ASP A 23 18.07 -5.87 -7.58
N ARG A 24 19.21 -6.56 -7.46
CA ARG A 24 20.26 -6.26 -6.46
C ARG A 24 21.19 -5.09 -6.84
N LYS A 25 21.05 -4.52 -8.04
CA LYS A 25 21.97 -3.46 -8.53
C LYS A 25 21.50 -2.05 -8.16
N THR A 26 20.20 -1.85 -8.01
CA THR A 26 19.62 -0.55 -7.65
C THR A 26 19.68 -0.33 -6.14
N ARG A 27 20.13 0.85 -5.70
CA ARG A 27 20.17 1.21 -4.27
C ARG A 27 18.74 1.28 -3.73
N PHE A 28 18.55 0.76 -2.51
CA PHE A 28 17.23 0.68 -1.89
C PHE A 28 17.27 1.04 -0.40
N VAL A 29 16.53 2.07 -0.04
CA VAL A 29 16.37 2.53 1.34
C VAL A 29 15.03 2.02 1.89
N MET A 30 15.11 1.21 2.93
CA MET A 30 13.93 0.62 3.56
C MET A 30 13.45 1.42 4.78
N SER A 31 12.13 1.62 4.87
CA SER A 31 11.46 2.07 6.10
C SER A 31 11.81 3.48 6.55
N VAL A 32 11.82 4.44 5.62
CA VAL A 32 12.00 5.84 5.99
C VAL A 32 10.83 6.31 6.87
N ARG A 33 11.15 6.94 8.00
CA ARG A 33 10.14 7.54 8.88
C ARG A 33 9.80 8.95 8.39
N PRO A 34 8.58 9.46 8.61
CA PRO A 34 8.21 10.83 8.25
C PRO A 34 9.24 11.87 8.70
N GLY A 35 9.66 11.85 9.98
CA GLY A 35 10.64 12.81 10.50
C GLY A 35 12.09 12.64 10.03
N GLU A 36 12.37 11.67 9.14
CA GLU A 36 13.69 11.45 8.55
C GLU A 36 13.66 11.68 7.02
N ALA A 37 12.54 12.16 6.47
CA ALA A 37 12.33 12.23 5.03
C ALA A 37 13.25 13.25 4.33
N ASP A 38 13.66 14.30 5.04
CA ASP A 38 14.65 15.29 4.61
C ASP A 38 16.05 14.70 4.41
N THR A 39 16.42 13.68 5.20
CA THR A 39 17.72 13.00 5.07
C THR A 39 17.89 12.24 3.75
N LEU A 40 16.79 12.01 3.02
CA LEU A 40 16.81 11.36 1.70
C LEU A 40 17.43 12.20 0.60
N LEU A 41 17.56 13.51 0.83
CA LEU A 41 18.18 14.45 -0.10
C LEU A 41 19.72 14.34 -0.10
N GLY A 42 20.31 13.62 0.87
CA GLY A 42 21.77 13.45 1.04
C GLY A 42 22.34 12.12 0.52
N HIS A 43 21.76 11.52 -0.53
CA HIS A 43 22.33 10.34 -1.17
C HIS A 43 23.29 10.78 -2.30
N ASP A 44 24.57 10.93 -1.91
CA ASP A 44 25.69 11.64 -2.55
C ASP A 44 26.19 11.16 -3.95
N GLU A 45 25.39 10.46 -4.74
CA GLU A 45 25.77 10.16 -6.13
C GLU A 45 24.76 10.77 -7.10
N PRO A 46 25.10 11.93 -7.71
CA PRO A 46 24.37 12.48 -8.84
C PRO A 46 24.16 11.39 -9.91
N GLY A 47 22.91 11.18 -10.31
CA GLY A 47 22.53 10.20 -11.34
C GLY A 47 22.14 8.81 -10.83
N THR A 48 22.59 8.34 -9.65
CA THR A 48 22.21 6.99 -9.16
C THR A 48 20.73 6.96 -8.72
N PRO A 49 19.89 6.03 -9.24
CA PRO A 49 18.53 5.88 -8.75
C PRO A 49 18.52 5.32 -7.32
N VAL A 50 17.81 6.00 -6.41
CA VAL A 50 17.55 5.53 -5.06
C VAL A 50 16.07 5.24 -4.91
N ASN A 51 15.75 3.97 -4.70
CA ASN A 51 14.39 3.56 -4.40
C ASN A 51 14.16 3.70 -2.89
N VAL A 52 13.14 4.48 -2.52
CA VAL A 52 12.79 4.79 -1.13
C VAL A 52 11.46 4.16 -0.81
N ARG A 53 11.40 3.34 0.24
CA ARG A 53 10.15 2.77 0.72
C ARG A 53 9.66 3.45 1.98
N CYS A 54 8.49 4.07 1.93
CA CYS A 54 7.79 4.55 3.12
C CYS A 54 6.39 3.94 3.27
N ARG A 55 6.02 3.67 4.52
CA ARG A 55 4.70 3.14 4.91
C ARG A 55 3.72 4.19 5.44
N ASN A 56 4.23 5.37 5.76
CA ASN A 56 3.51 6.38 6.56
C ASN A 56 3.46 7.75 5.87
N PHE A 57 3.93 7.90 4.62
CA PHE A 57 3.81 9.16 3.90
C PHE A 57 2.36 9.34 3.43
N GLY A 58 1.70 10.36 3.97
CA GLY A 58 0.60 11.06 3.29
C GLY A 58 1.17 12.17 2.40
N LEU A 59 0.32 12.81 1.58
CA LEU A 59 0.73 13.95 0.76
C LEU A 59 1.35 15.07 1.62
N ASN A 60 0.76 15.32 2.79
CA ASN A 60 1.25 16.31 3.76
C ASN A 60 2.73 16.11 4.14
N VAL A 61 3.20 14.86 4.28
CA VAL A 61 4.61 14.57 4.59
C VAL A 61 5.50 14.88 3.39
N VAL A 62 5.02 14.56 2.18
CA VAL A 62 5.75 14.86 0.93
C VAL A 62 5.93 16.37 0.75
N GLU A 63 4.89 17.15 1.07
CA GLU A 63 4.90 18.61 1.04
C GLU A 63 5.79 19.20 2.14
N GLN A 64 5.60 18.77 3.39
CA GLN A 64 6.34 19.28 4.55
C GLN A 64 7.86 19.13 4.39
N HIS A 65 8.31 18.03 3.78
CA HIS A 65 9.72 17.76 3.55
C HIS A 65 10.22 18.23 2.19
N ASN A 66 9.43 19.05 1.49
CA ASN A 66 9.77 19.65 0.20
C ASN A 66 10.20 18.62 -0.86
N LEU A 67 9.68 17.40 -0.80
CA LEU A 67 10.05 16.34 -1.73
C LEU A 67 9.48 16.59 -3.14
N LEU A 68 8.43 17.41 -3.24
CA LEU A 68 7.85 17.83 -4.52
C LEU A 68 8.77 18.75 -5.32
N SER A 69 9.67 19.51 -4.68
CA SER A 69 10.59 20.42 -5.38
C SER A 69 11.79 19.70 -5.99
N VAL A 70 11.97 18.41 -5.73
CA VAL A 70 13.03 17.61 -6.34
C VAL A 70 12.58 17.24 -7.76
N ASP A 71 13.23 17.79 -8.78
CA ASP A 71 12.82 17.66 -10.19
C ASP A 71 12.72 16.19 -10.64
N ASP A 72 13.71 15.38 -10.26
CA ASP A 72 13.80 13.96 -10.59
C ASP A 72 13.13 13.03 -9.55
N ALA A 73 12.31 13.56 -8.64
CA ALA A 73 11.53 12.72 -7.74
C ALA A 73 10.32 12.12 -8.45
N ARG A 74 10.12 10.81 -8.30
CA ARG A 74 8.94 10.08 -8.79
C ARG A 74 8.28 9.34 -7.64
N PHE A 75 6.95 9.33 -7.62
CA PHE A 75 6.13 8.77 -6.54
C PHE A 75 5.23 7.68 -7.10
N LEU A 76 5.59 6.43 -6.84
CA LEU A 76 4.77 5.26 -7.15
C LEU A 76 3.90 4.93 -5.93
N VAL A 77 2.61 5.22 -6.05
CA VAL A 77 1.64 5.17 -4.94
C VAL A 77 0.78 3.92 -5.07
N PHE A 78 0.87 3.03 -4.09
CA PHE A 78 0.15 1.75 -4.10
C PHE A 78 -1.19 1.91 -3.39
N THR A 79 -2.28 1.78 -4.13
CA THR A 79 -3.63 1.88 -3.56
C THR A 79 -4.32 0.52 -3.52
N ARG A 80 -5.31 0.39 -2.65
CA ARG A 80 -6.19 -0.79 -2.60
C ARG A 80 -7.64 -0.38 -2.38
N HIS A 81 -8.59 -1.11 -2.95
CA HIS A 81 -10.01 -0.91 -2.70
C HIS A 81 -10.29 -1.08 -1.20
N PRO A 82 -10.96 -0.12 -0.53
CA PRO A 82 -11.13 -0.17 0.92
C PRO A 82 -11.84 -1.44 1.41
N ALA A 83 -12.96 -1.84 0.80
CA ALA A 83 -13.65 -3.08 1.17
C ALA A 83 -12.78 -4.34 1.00
N SER A 84 -12.04 -4.50 -0.11
CA SER A 84 -11.10 -5.63 -0.30
C SER A 84 -10.04 -5.68 0.80
N PHE A 85 -9.51 -4.52 1.18
CA PHE A 85 -8.56 -4.43 2.28
C PHE A 85 -9.18 -4.80 3.62
N ILE A 86 -10.38 -4.33 3.94
CA ILE A 86 -11.05 -4.61 5.22
C ILE A 86 -11.28 -6.12 5.37
N LEU A 87 -11.84 -6.76 4.34
CA LEU A 87 -12.03 -8.23 4.31
C LEU A 87 -10.71 -8.97 4.50
N SER A 88 -9.64 -8.48 3.88
CA SER A 88 -8.30 -9.01 4.04
C SER A 88 -7.74 -8.80 5.44
N ALA A 89 -7.94 -7.64 6.03
CA ALA A 89 -7.37 -7.24 7.30
C ALA A 89 -7.98 -8.06 8.44
N VAL A 90 -9.31 -8.22 8.45
CA VAL A 90 -10.01 -9.07 9.43
C VAL A 90 -9.44 -10.49 9.42
N LYS A 91 -9.47 -11.17 8.26
CA LYS A 91 -8.97 -12.55 8.10
C LYS A 91 -7.50 -12.69 8.50
N TYR A 92 -6.69 -11.68 8.20
CA TYR A 92 -5.26 -11.72 8.45
C TYR A 92 -4.93 -11.53 9.93
N HIS A 93 -5.57 -10.56 10.59
CA HIS A 93 -5.28 -10.20 11.97
C HIS A 93 -5.91 -11.14 13.00
N LEU A 94 -7.00 -11.84 12.66
CA LEU A 94 -7.52 -12.95 13.47
C LEU A 94 -6.49 -14.08 13.67
N ARG A 95 -5.49 -14.21 12.80
CA ARG A 95 -4.39 -15.19 12.97
C ARG A 95 -3.42 -14.84 14.10
N GLY A 96 -3.47 -13.61 14.63
CA GLY A 96 -2.62 -13.19 15.76
C GLY A 96 -1.11 -13.17 15.47
N SER A 97 -0.70 -12.92 14.22
CA SER A 97 0.71 -13.04 13.80
C SER A 97 1.50 -11.73 13.82
N GLU A 98 0.85 -10.58 14.00
CA GLU A 98 1.54 -9.28 14.03
C GLU A 98 1.61 -8.71 15.44
N GLU A 99 2.84 -8.55 15.94
CA GLU A 99 3.13 -8.06 17.29
C GLU A 99 2.36 -6.79 17.65
N TRP A 100 2.35 -5.78 16.76
CA TRP A 100 1.62 -4.54 17.01
C TRP A 100 0.11 -4.79 17.17
N ALA A 101 -0.48 -5.69 16.37
CA ALA A 101 -1.90 -5.95 16.42
C ALA A 101 -2.29 -6.81 17.64
N VAL A 102 -1.37 -7.61 18.17
CA VAL A 102 -1.60 -8.49 19.33
C VAL A 102 -1.36 -7.74 20.63
N ASN A 103 -0.32 -6.91 20.69
CA ASN A 103 0.20 -6.38 21.96
C ASN A 103 -0.09 -4.90 22.19
N ARG A 104 -0.36 -4.10 21.15
CA ARG A 104 -0.52 -2.65 21.30
C ARG A 104 -1.97 -2.30 21.66
N PRO A 105 -2.23 -1.66 22.81
CA PRO A 105 -3.54 -1.10 23.13
C PRO A 105 -3.92 0.04 22.18
N GLU A 106 -5.18 0.05 21.73
CA GLU A 106 -5.72 1.09 20.85
C GLU A 106 -6.86 1.86 21.58
N PRO A 107 -6.69 3.16 21.85
CA PRO A 107 -7.67 3.93 22.63
C PRO A 107 -9.09 3.92 22.04
N HIS A 108 -9.22 4.02 20.71
CA HIS A 108 -10.51 4.00 20.01
C HIS A 108 -11.18 2.61 19.99
N LEU A 109 -10.47 1.56 20.42
CA LEU A 109 -11.02 0.22 20.63
C LEU A 109 -11.23 -0.07 22.12
N GLY A 110 -11.29 0.94 22.98
CA GLY A 110 -11.47 0.76 24.42
C GLY A 110 -10.20 0.31 25.15
N GLY A 111 -9.02 0.56 24.58
CA GLY A 111 -7.74 0.23 25.21
C GLY A 111 -7.34 -1.24 25.14
N VAL A 112 -8.01 -2.05 24.30
CA VAL A 112 -7.54 -3.39 23.96
C VAL A 112 -6.75 -3.35 22.64
N SER A 113 -6.01 -4.43 22.36
CA SER A 113 -5.33 -4.55 21.07
C SER A 113 -6.28 -4.89 19.94
N PHE A 114 -5.88 -4.60 18.70
CA PHE A 114 -6.70 -4.84 17.52
C PHE A 114 -7.12 -6.32 17.38
N THR A 115 -6.20 -7.25 17.59
CA THR A 115 -6.49 -8.70 17.55
C THR A 115 -7.47 -9.09 18.65
N THR A 116 -7.33 -8.54 19.86
CA THR A 116 -8.26 -8.80 20.97
C THR A 116 -9.65 -8.27 20.65
N ALA A 117 -9.77 -7.06 20.10
CA ALA A 117 -11.06 -6.51 19.69
C ALA A 117 -11.75 -7.39 18.63
N LEU A 118 -11.02 -7.87 17.63
CA LEU A 118 -11.57 -8.77 16.61
C LEU A 118 -12.03 -10.13 17.17
N ASN A 119 -11.32 -10.67 18.16
CA ASN A 119 -11.65 -11.94 18.82
C ASN A 119 -12.74 -11.82 19.89
N ALA A 120 -13.07 -10.61 20.34
CA ALA A 120 -14.11 -10.38 21.35
C ALA A 120 -15.53 -10.56 20.82
N THR A 121 -15.70 -10.76 19.51
CA THR A 121 -16.98 -10.93 18.84
C THR A 121 -16.89 -11.99 17.75
N ASP A 122 -17.96 -12.73 17.54
CA ASP A 122 -18.14 -13.66 16.41
C ASP A 122 -19.00 -13.07 15.28
N ASP A 123 -19.53 -11.85 15.45
CA ASP A 123 -20.25 -11.15 14.39
C ASP A 123 -19.26 -10.60 13.35
N GLU A 124 -19.34 -11.13 12.14
CA GLU A 124 -18.53 -10.71 11.00
C GLU A 124 -18.72 -9.21 10.66
N ALA A 125 -19.93 -8.66 10.81
CA ALA A 125 -20.17 -7.25 10.58
C ALA A 125 -19.41 -6.38 11.61
N GLU A 126 -19.40 -6.81 12.87
CA GLU A 126 -18.67 -6.12 13.94
C GLU A 126 -17.17 -6.14 13.68
N ARG A 127 -16.61 -7.31 13.29
CA ARG A 127 -15.19 -7.43 12.93
C ARG A 127 -14.80 -6.50 11.79
N GLN A 128 -15.65 -6.38 10.76
CA GLN A 128 -15.42 -5.49 9.63
C GLN A 128 -15.47 -4.02 10.04
N ILE A 129 -16.39 -3.63 10.94
CA ILE A 129 -16.47 -2.27 11.49
C ILE A 129 -15.24 -1.95 12.34
N ILE A 130 -14.81 -2.85 13.23
CA ILE A 130 -13.58 -2.70 14.02
C ILE A 130 -12.36 -2.46 13.10
N ALA A 131 -12.26 -3.24 12.01
CA ALA A 131 -11.21 -3.04 11.01
C ALA A 131 -11.31 -1.69 10.29
N MET A 132 -12.52 -1.24 9.93
CA MET A 132 -12.73 0.09 9.36
C MET A 132 -12.25 1.18 10.33
N THR A 133 -12.70 1.16 11.58
CA THR A 133 -12.28 2.11 12.61
C THR A 133 -10.76 2.14 12.79
N GLN A 134 -10.11 0.97 12.83
CA GLN A 134 -8.65 0.88 13.00
C GLN A 134 -7.86 1.51 11.85
N PHE A 135 -8.37 1.43 10.62
CA PHE A 135 -7.61 1.76 9.41
C PHE A 135 -8.11 3.01 8.68
N GLU A 136 -8.97 3.84 9.30
CA GLU A 136 -9.47 5.07 8.68
C GLU A 136 -8.33 6.03 8.27
N SER A 137 -7.40 6.33 9.18
CA SER A 137 -6.28 7.24 8.89
C SER A 137 -5.38 6.76 7.74
N LEU A 138 -5.32 5.44 7.51
CA LEU A 138 -4.58 4.86 6.40
C LEU A 138 -5.25 5.20 5.06
N TYR A 139 -6.58 5.23 5.02
CA TYR A 139 -7.33 5.61 3.83
C TYR A 139 -7.39 7.12 3.61
N GLU A 140 -7.41 7.92 4.66
CA GLU A 140 -7.21 9.37 4.55
C GLU A 140 -5.88 9.68 3.85
N ARG A 141 -4.79 9.03 4.27
CA ARG A 141 -3.48 9.20 3.63
C ARG A 141 -3.47 8.69 2.18
N GLN A 142 -4.07 7.55 1.87
CA GLN A 142 -4.19 7.08 0.49
C GLN A 142 -4.94 8.08 -0.39
N ALA A 143 -6.12 8.50 0.06
CA ALA A 143 -7.00 9.39 -0.67
C ALA A 143 -6.42 10.81 -0.82
N SER A 144 -5.49 11.22 0.04
CA SER A 144 -4.78 12.50 -0.10
C SER A 144 -3.98 12.62 -1.41
N PHE A 145 -3.61 11.50 -2.05
CA PHE A 145 -2.89 11.50 -3.32
C PHE A 145 -3.78 11.50 -4.56
N ALA A 146 -5.11 11.44 -4.42
CA ALA A 146 -6.01 11.23 -5.55
C ALA A 146 -5.84 12.25 -6.68
N GLU A 147 -5.72 13.53 -6.32
CA GLU A 147 -5.54 14.63 -7.28
C GLU A 147 -4.14 14.65 -7.89
N CYS A 148 -3.15 14.07 -7.19
CA CYS A 148 -1.77 14.02 -7.66
C CYS A 148 -1.60 13.08 -8.86
N PHE A 149 -2.50 12.12 -9.07
CA PHE A 149 -2.40 11.14 -10.16
C PHE A 149 -2.57 11.74 -11.56
N ALA A 150 -3.02 12.99 -11.67
CA ALA A 150 -3.01 13.74 -12.93
C ALA A 150 -1.63 14.33 -13.26
N GLY A 151 -0.71 14.41 -12.28
CA GLY A 151 0.61 15.00 -12.44
C GLY A 151 1.69 13.99 -12.86
N GLU A 152 2.72 14.48 -13.55
CA GLU A 152 3.80 13.64 -14.11
C GLU A 152 4.73 13.01 -13.06
N LYS A 153 4.75 13.55 -11.83
CA LYS A 153 5.58 13.01 -10.74
C LYS A 153 4.94 11.81 -10.03
N PHE A 154 3.66 11.51 -10.28
CA PHE A 154 2.93 10.47 -9.56
C PHE A 154 2.40 9.41 -10.51
N MET A 155 2.54 8.15 -10.11
CA MET A 155 1.90 7.03 -10.77
C MET A 155 1.20 6.19 -9.72
N ARG A 156 -0.06 5.87 -10.00
CA ARG A 156 -0.83 4.96 -9.19
C ARG A 156 -0.60 3.51 -9.61
N VAL A 157 -0.48 2.63 -8.63
CA VAL A 157 -0.49 1.17 -8.81
C VAL A 157 -1.62 0.62 -7.96
N ARG A 158 -2.67 0.09 -8.61
CA ARG A 158 -3.73 -0.61 -7.86
C ARG A 158 -3.23 -2.01 -7.53
N CYS A 159 -3.39 -2.41 -6.28
CA CYS A 159 -2.92 -3.73 -5.89
C CYS A 159 -3.72 -4.83 -6.59
N GLU A 160 -5.00 -4.61 -6.84
CA GLU A 160 -5.86 -5.49 -7.63
C GLU A 160 -5.23 -5.80 -9.01
N GLU A 161 -4.63 -4.80 -9.66
CA GLU A 161 -3.95 -4.98 -10.96
C GLU A 161 -2.72 -5.88 -10.83
N LEU A 162 -1.92 -5.73 -9.77
CA LEU A 162 -0.77 -6.61 -9.52
C LEU A 162 -1.19 -8.08 -9.33
N PHE A 163 -2.35 -8.32 -8.73
CA PHE A 163 -2.84 -9.69 -8.54
C PHE A 163 -3.46 -10.28 -9.81
N ALA A 164 -4.02 -9.45 -10.70
CA ALA A 164 -4.74 -9.92 -11.88
C ALA A 164 -3.90 -9.93 -13.16
N THR A 165 -3.00 -8.97 -13.36
CA THR A 165 -2.35 -8.76 -14.66
C THR A 165 -1.13 -9.67 -14.86
N ALA A 166 -1.05 -10.30 -16.02
CA ALA A 166 0.16 -10.96 -16.52
C ALA A 166 0.82 -10.18 -17.67
N ASP A 167 0.24 -9.03 -18.03
CA ASP A 167 0.66 -8.19 -19.15
C ASP A 167 2.06 -7.59 -18.91
N PRO A 168 3.06 -7.89 -19.77
CA PRO A 168 4.37 -7.28 -19.69
C PRO A 168 4.36 -5.75 -19.81
N GLU A 169 3.49 -5.18 -20.64
CA GLU A 169 3.46 -3.73 -20.93
C GLU A 169 3.12 -2.91 -19.68
N TYR A 170 2.25 -3.45 -18.82
CA TYR A 170 1.94 -2.86 -17.53
C TYR A 170 3.19 -2.66 -16.65
N PHE A 171 4.09 -3.64 -16.61
CA PHE A 171 5.32 -3.55 -15.82
C PHE A 171 6.39 -2.69 -16.50
N GLU A 172 6.43 -2.66 -17.83
CA GLU A 172 7.30 -1.77 -18.59
C GLU A 172 6.95 -0.31 -18.36
N ARG A 173 5.67 0.04 -18.35
CA ARG A 173 5.18 1.39 -18.00
C ARG A 173 5.64 1.82 -16.60
N ILE A 174 5.56 0.94 -15.60
CA ILE A 174 6.04 1.25 -14.24
C ILE A 174 7.55 1.49 -14.26
N ALA A 175 8.32 0.63 -14.94
CA ALA A 175 9.78 0.78 -15.04
C ALA A 175 10.18 2.07 -15.78
N GLU A 176 9.44 2.44 -16.83
CA GLU A 176 9.63 3.68 -17.57
C GLU A 176 9.33 4.92 -16.72
N PHE A 177 8.21 4.92 -16.00
CA PHE A 177 7.86 5.99 -15.08
C PHE A 177 8.95 6.27 -14.04
N LEU A 178 9.57 5.20 -13.51
CA LEU A 178 10.66 5.28 -12.53
C LEU A 178 12.02 5.67 -13.13
N ARG A 179 12.10 5.88 -14.46
CA ARG A 179 13.27 6.37 -15.20
C ARG A 179 14.58 5.63 -14.87
N LEU A 180 14.52 4.32 -14.63
CA LEU A 180 15.69 3.51 -14.29
C LEU A 180 16.53 3.18 -15.55
N ASP A 181 17.86 3.13 -15.43
CA ASP A 181 18.74 2.90 -16.60
C ASP A 181 18.51 1.52 -17.27
N ASP A 182 18.40 0.44 -16.48
CA ASP A 182 18.13 -0.91 -17.00
C ASP A 182 16.62 -1.25 -16.91
N ARG A 183 15.81 -0.47 -17.65
CA ARG A 183 14.33 -0.62 -17.69
C ARG A 183 13.88 -2.06 -17.94
N PRO A 184 14.40 -2.80 -18.94
CA PRO A 184 13.92 -4.15 -19.21
C PRO A 184 14.19 -5.13 -18.07
N LYS A 185 15.34 -5.02 -17.39
CA LYS A 185 15.64 -5.85 -16.23
C LYS A 185 14.73 -5.52 -15.06
N PHE A 186 14.48 -4.23 -14.80
CA PHE A 186 13.59 -3.83 -13.72
C PHE A 186 12.14 -4.23 -13.98
N ALA A 187 11.64 -4.07 -15.22
CA ALA A 187 10.32 -4.55 -15.62
C ALA A 187 10.17 -6.08 -15.40
N ARG A 188 11.20 -6.87 -15.73
CA ARG A 188 11.23 -8.30 -15.41
C ARG A 188 11.20 -8.56 -13.90
N ALA A 189 11.89 -7.76 -13.09
CA ALA A 189 11.86 -7.88 -11.63
C ALA A 189 10.48 -7.56 -11.05
N LEU A 190 9.84 -6.48 -11.54
CA LEU A 190 8.46 -6.09 -11.22
C LEU A 190 7.47 -7.22 -11.53
N ARG A 191 7.56 -7.81 -12.73
CA ARG A 191 6.70 -8.91 -13.15
C ARG A 191 6.92 -10.17 -12.30
N LYS A 192 8.17 -10.58 -12.08
CA LYS A 192 8.49 -11.77 -11.27
C LYS A 192 8.03 -11.65 -9.81
N ALA A 193 8.07 -10.44 -9.26
CA ALA A 193 7.58 -10.15 -7.92
C ALA A 193 6.04 -10.07 -7.84
N SER A 194 5.35 -10.00 -8.97
CA SER A 194 3.91 -9.84 -9.02
C SER A 194 3.21 -11.10 -8.51
N PRO A 195 2.18 -10.98 -7.64
CA PRO A 195 1.41 -12.13 -7.19
C PRO A 195 0.83 -12.98 -8.33
N SER A 196 0.44 -12.34 -9.44
CA SER A 196 -0.03 -13.02 -10.66
C SER A 196 0.98 -13.97 -11.30
N SER A 197 2.27 -13.76 -11.04
CA SER A 197 3.38 -14.58 -11.57
C SER A 197 3.93 -15.59 -10.54
N MET A 198 3.41 -15.59 -9.31
CA MET A 198 3.84 -16.49 -8.26
C MET A 198 3.09 -17.81 -8.33
N ARG A 199 3.82 -18.93 -8.24
CA ARG A 199 3.20 -20.26 -8.08
C ARG A 199 2.46 -20.39 -6.75
N TRP A 200 2.98 -19.74 -5.71
CA TRP A 200 2.42 -19.76 -4.35
C TRP A 200 2.40 -18.34 -3.81
N LEU A 201 1.25 -17.92 -3.29
CA LEU A 201 1.13 -16.61 -2.68
C LEU A 201 1.81 -16.58 -1.30
N PRO A 202 2.32 -15.41 -0.86
CA PRO A 202 2.86 -15.26 0.48
C PRO A 202 1.83 -15.63 1.56
N GLY A 203 2.26 -16.20 2.69
CA GLY A 203 1.36 -16.67 3.75
C GLY A 203 0.46 -15.59 4.38
N HIS A 204 0.78 -14.30 4.21
CA HIS A 204 -0.08 -13.18 4.65
C HIS A 204 -1.19 -12.82 3.64
N SER A 205 -1.20 -13.46 2.47
CA SER A 205 -2.28 -13.35 1.49
C SER A 205 -3.54 -14.03 2.03
N THR A 206 -4.69 -13.39 1.83
CA THR A 206 -6.00 -13.86 2.32
C THR A 206 -6.99 -14.19 1.20
N GLY A 207 -6.57 -14.05 -0.06
CA GLY A 207 -7.44 -14.27 -1.23
C GLY A 207 -8.43 -13.13 -1.51
N ALA A 208 -8.59 -12.15 -0.62
CA ALA A 208 -9.62 -11.10 -0.74
C ALA A 208 -9.49 -10.15 -1.95
N PHE A 209 -8.41 -10.26 -2.74
CA PHE A 209 -8.22 -9.58 -4.02
C PHE A 209 -8.85 -10.33 -5.20
N GLN A 210 -9.27 -11.59 -5.00
CA GLN A 210 -10.04 -12.37 -5.99
C GLN A 210 -11.54 -12.06 -5.94
N GLU A 211 -11.99 -11.33 -4.92
CA GLU A 211 -13.37 -10.87 -4.82
C GLU A 211 -13.65 -9.87 -5.94
N ARG A 212 -14.52 -10.26 -6.88
CA ARG A 212 -14.88 -9.42 -8.04
C ARG A 212 -15.62 -8.15 -7.61
N ASP A 213 -16.41 -8.24 -6.55
CA ASP A 213 -17.09 -7.12 -5.91
C ASP A 213 -16.84 -7.18 -4.39
N PRO A 214 -15.75 -6.55 -3.90
CA PRO A 214 -15.42 -6.55 -2.49
C PRO A 214 -16.46 -5.82 -1.62
N TYR A 215 -17.21 -4.87 -2.19
CA TYR A 215 -18.27 -4.17 -1.46
C TYR A 215 -19.45 -5.11 -1.21
N ALA A 216 -19.87 -5.89 -2.21
CA ALA A 216 -20.94 -6.86 -2.07
C ALA A 216 -20.64 -7.93 -0.99
N ALA A 217 -19.36 -8.26 -0.78
CA ALA A 217 -18.91 -9.23 0.22
C ALA A 217 -18.91 -8.70 1.67
N LEU A 218 -19.15 -7.41 1.90
CA LEU A 218 -19.35 -6.87 3.25
C LEU A 218 -20.68 -7.33 3.84
N ALA A 219 -20.71 -7.57 5.15
CA ALA A 219 -21.94 -7.87 5.87
C ALA A 219 -22.88 -6.66 5.88
N PRO A 220 -24.22 -6.83 5.95
CA PRO A 220 -25.19 -5.73 5.79
C PRO A 220 -24.92 -4.51 6.70
N ARG A 221 -24.73 -4.72 8.01
CA ARG A 221 -24.45 -3.63 8.96
C ARG A 221 -23.09 -2.96 8.70
N ALA A 222 -22.11 -3.72 8.21
CA ALA A 222 -20.81 -3.18 7.81
C ALA A 222 -20.92 -2.35 6.52
N LYS A 223 -21.82 -2.68 5.59
CA LYS A 223 -22.10 -1.84 4.40
C LYS A 223 -22.64 -0.48 4.80
N ASP A 224 -23.59 -0.41 5.73
CA ASP A 224 -24.12 0.87 6.21
C ASP A 224 -23.04 1.74 6.87
N HIS A 225 -22.10 1.11 7.57
CA HIS A 225 -20.94 1.82 8.12
C HIS A 225 -19.96 2.25 7.01
N TYR A 226 -19.70 1.37 6.05
CA TYR A 226 -18.85 1.65 4.91
C TYR A 226 -19.37 2.84 4.09
N ASP A 227 -20.66 2.87 3.79
CA ASP A 227 -21.28 3.94 3.01
C ASP A 227 -21.18 5.31 3.71
N ARG A 228 -21.29 5.33 5.03
CA ARG A 228 -21.17 6.57 5.82
C ARG A 228 -19.74 7.08 5.96
N HIS A 229 -18.76 6.18 6.08
CA HIS A 229 -17.40 6.56 6.52
C HIS A 229 -16.30 6.30 5.47
N PHE A 230 -16.47 5.29 4.63
CA PHE A 230 -15.42 4.76 3.73
C PHE A 230 -15.70 4.92 2.24
N ARG A 231 -16.98 5.03 1.83
CA ARG A 231 -17.36 5.25 0.43
C ARG A 231 -16.62 6.44 -0.18
N ARG A 232 -16.53 7.54 0.56
CA ARG A 232 -15.74 8.74 0.19
C ARG A 232 -14.30 8.43 -0.23
N PHE A 233 -13.64 7.45 0.42
CA PHE A 233 -12.27 7.08 0.07
C PHE A 233 -12.22 6.24 -1.21
N ALA A 234 -13.18 5.33 -1.39
CA ALA A 234 -13.28 4.55 -2.64
C ALA A 234 -13.54 5.48 -3.83
N ASP A 235 -14.53 6.36 -3.71
CA ASP A 235 -14.93 7.29 -4.76
C ASP A 235 -13.77 8.24 -5.13
N ARG A 236 -13.09 8.82 -4.11
CA ARG A 236 -11.94 9.70 -4.35
C ARG A 236 -10.77 8.97 -4.98
N LEU A 237 -10.60 7.68 -4.69
CA LEU A 237 -9.62 6.81 -5.33
C LEU A 237 -10.16 6.21 -6.65
N GLY A 238 -11.35 6.57 -7.14
CA GLY A 238 -11.90 6.05 -8.39
C GLY A 238 -12.06 4.54 -8.42
N TYR A 239 -12.53 3.95 -7.32
CA TYR A 239 -12.95 2.55 -7.22
C TYR A 239 -14.44 2.39 -7.49
#